data_AF-A0A819IAV8-F1
#
_entry.id   AF-A0A819IAV8-F1
#
_cell.length_a   1.000
_cell.length_b   1.000
_cell.length_c   1.000
_cell.angle_alpha   90.00
_cell.angle_beta   90.00
_cell.angle_gamma   90.00
#
_symmetry.space_group_name_H-M   'P 1'
#
loop_
_entity.id
_entity.type
_entity.pdbx_description
1 polymer ?
#
loop_
_entity_poly.entity_id
_entity_poly.type
_entity_poly.pdbx_seq_one_letter_code
_entity_poly.pdbx_strand_id
1 'polypeptide(L)'
;IAKEYPQQNLIAIGKVDCDSDNAIATKYHVNKYPTLKLFRHGIMTKREYRGARQVDAFFDFIRKQIESSITKLSTPSDLITLDLKKRYIVGHFDDENSDNYKMFTKIAGLLRDECHFVASVN
;
A
#
# COMPACT_ATOMS: atom_id res chain seq x y z
N ILE A 1 -4.31 4.71 16.52
CA ILE A 1 -3.35 4.66 15.40
C ILE A 1 -2.07 5.36 15.79
N ALA A 2 -2.06 6.69 16.02
CA ALA A 2 -0.83 7.41 16.41
C ALA A 2 -0.13 6.85 17.68
N LYS A 3 -0.90 6.37 18.67
CA LYS A 3 -0.33 5.70 19.86
C LYS A 3 0.27 4.31 19.56
N GLU A 4 -0.28 3.59 18.59
CA GLU A 4 0.14 2.22 18.23
C GLU A 4 1.32 2.25 17.24
N TYR A 5 1.41 3.30 16.44
CA TYR A 5 2.47 3.53 15.45
C TYR A 5 3.16 4.87 15.73
N PRO A 6 4.03 4.94 16.75
CA PRO A 6 4.71 6.17 17.12
C PRO A 6 5.84 6.55 16.15
N GLN A 7 6.22 5.66 15.22
CA GLN A 7 7.28 5.93 14.25
C GLN A 7 6.90 7.11 13.35
N GLN A 8 7.79 8.10 13.28
CA GLN A 8 7.62 9.24 12.39
C GLN A 8 7.59 8.77 10.93
N ASN A 9 6.76 9.42 10.11
CA ASN A 9 6.60 9.16 8.67
C ASN A 9 6.08 7.77 8.29
N LEU A 10 5.64 6.94 9.24
CA LEU A 10 5.04 5.64 8.92
C LEU A 10 3.58 5.78 8.46
N ILE A 11 2.76 6.53 9.22
CA ILE A 11 1.35 6.79 8.92
C ILE A 11 1.05 8.26 9.21
N ALA A 12 0.39 8.93 8.28
CA ALA A 12 -0.23 10.23 8.48
C ALA A 12 -1.74 10.12 8.24
N ILE A 13 -2.53 10.72 9.12
CA ILE A 13 -3.98 10.85 8.96
C ILE A 13 -4.29 12.33 8.88
N GLY A 14 -4.97 12.73 7.80
CA GLY A 14 -5.44 14.08 7.58
C GLY A 14 -6.93 14.11 7.31
N LYS A 15 -7.51 15.30 7.46
CA LYS A 15 -8.86 15.61 6.99
C LYS A 15 -8.78 16.77 6.01
N VAL A 16 -9.67 16.77 5.03
CA VAL A 16 -9.87 17.88 4.10
C VAL A 16 -11.34 18.26 4.20
N ASP A 17 -11.60 19.55 4.41
CA ASP A 17 -12.94 20.10 4.30
C ASP A 17 -13.21 20.39 2.83
N CYS A 18 -14.05 19.58 2.20
CA CYS A 18 -14.30 19.68 0.76
C CYS A 18 -15.18 20.87 0.40
N ASP A 19 -15.89 21.46 1.36
CA ASP A 19 -16.71 22.65 1.12
C ASP A 19 -15.83 23.89 1.00
N SER A 20 -14.75 23.98 1.80
CA SER A 20 -13.73 25.03 1.66
C SER A 20 -12.75 24.74 0.52
N ASP A 21 -12.31 23.48 0.36
CA ASP A 21 -11.25 23.09 -0.55
C ASP A 21 -11.78 22.37 -1.82
N ASN A 22 -12.71 23.00 -2.52
CA ASN A 22 -13.36 22.44 -3.72
C ASN A 22 -12.36 21.97 -4.81
N ALA A 23 -11.22 22.67 -4.95
CA ALA A 23 -10.17 22.29 -5.90
C ALA A 23 -9.53 20.94 -5.54
N ILE A 24 -9.32 20.66 -4.25
CA ILE A 24 -8.78 19.38 -3.77
C ILE A 24 -9.83 18.28 -3.96
N ALA A 25 -11.09 18.55 -3.61
CA ALA A 25 -12.20 17.62 -3.80
C ALA A 25 -12.33 17.19 -5.27
N THR A 26 -12.27 18.17 -6.18
CA THR A 26 -12.33 17.94 -7.63
C THR A 26 -11.12 17.15 -8.12
N LYS A 27 -9.89 17.56 -7.73
CA LYS A 27 -8.64 16.90 -8.13
C LYS A 27 -8.60 15.42 -7.78
N TYR A 28 -9.15 15.04 -6.62
CA TYR A 28 -9.16 13.66 -6.15
C TYR A 28 -10.53 12.97 -6.33
N HIS A 29 -11.41 13.55 -7.16
CA HIS A 29 -12.71 13.00 -7.53
C HIS A 29 -13.56 12.59 -6.31
N VAL A 30 -13.69 13.47 -5.33
CA VAL A 30 -14.53 13.29 -4.15
C VAL A 30 -15.95 13.73 -4.48
N ASN A 31 -16.80 12.76 -4.83
CA ASN A 31 -18.19 13.04 -5.26
C ASN A 31 -19.23 12.71 -4.18
N LYS A 32 -18.80 12.22 -3.01
CA LYS A 32 -19.67 11.85 -1.88
C LYS A 32 -18.93 11.93 -0.56
N TYR A 33 -19.66 12.14 0.51
CA TYR A 33 -19.10 12.30 1.85
C TYR A 33 -19.58 11.23 2.84
N PRO A 34 -18.74 10.81 3.80
CA PRO A 34 -17.28 10.93 3.76
C PRO A 34 -16.68 9.98 2.70
N THR A 35 -15.52 10.35 2.14
CA THR A 35 -14.69 9.47 1.30
C THR A 35 -13.29 9.38 1.90
N LEU A 36 -12.83 8.15 2.14
CA LEU A 36 -11.49 7.89 2.69
C LEU A 36 -10.56 7.42 1.57
N LYS A 37 -9.63 8.31 1.19
CA LYS A 37 -8.59 8.07 0.19
C LYS A 37 -7.30 7.61 0.90
N LEU A 38 -6.59 6.67 0.29
CA LEU A 38 -5.27 6.24 0.74
C LEU A 38 -4.20 6.81 -0.21
N PHE A 39 -3.11 7.28 0.37
CA PHE A 39 -1.94 7.79 -0.34
C PHE A 39 -0.71 7.03 0.12
N ARG A 40 0.21 6.75 -0.81
CA ARG A 40 1.53 6.16 -0.52
C ARG A 40 2.59 6.97 -1.24
N HIS A 41 3.58 7.45 -0.50
CA HIS A 41 4.66 8.27 -1.05
C HIS A 41 4.14 9.47 -1.88
N GLY A 42 3.04 10.08 -1.45
CA GLY A 42 2.39 11.20 -2.15
C GLY A 42 1.51 10.81 -3.34
N ILE A 43 1.45 9.53 -3.71
CA ILE A 43 0.64 9.03 -4.83
C ILE A 43 -0.66 8.43 -4.29
N MET A 44 -1.79 8.87 -4.82
CA MET A 44 -3.11 8.32 -4.47
C MET A 44 -3.21 6.88 -4.96
N THR A 45 -3.62 5.95 -4.10
CA THR A 45 -3.90 4.58 -4.51
C THR A 45 -5.21 4.50 -5.27
N LYS A 46 -5.34 3.51 -6.15
CA LYS A 46 -6.55 3.31 -6.96
C LYS A 46 -7.78 2.96 -6.12
N ARG A 47 -7.60 2.21 -5.03
CA ARG A 47 -8.70 1.78 -4.16
C ARG A 47 -8.92 2.75 -3.00
N GLU A 48 -10.19 2.98 -2.71
CA GLU A 48 -10.67 3.70 -1.54
C GLU A 48 -10.91 2.74 -0.37
N TYR A 49 -10.88 3.25 0.86
CA TYR A 49 -11.39 2.47 1.98
C TYR A 49 -12.92 2.38 1.88
N ARG A 50 -13.42 1.14 1.75
CA ARG A 50 -14.85 0.82 1.70
C ARG A 50 -15.29 -0.16 2.78
N GLY A 51 -14.44 -0.38 3.79
CA GLY A 51 -14.75 -1.22 4.93
C GLY A 51 -15.76 -0.58 5.88
N ALA A 52 -16.09 -1.30 6.96
CA ALA A 52 -17.03 -0.82 7.97
C ALA A 52 -16.56 0.48 8.62
N ARG A 53 -17.50 1.36 9.00
CA ARG A 53 -17.21 2.62 9.68
C ARG A 53 -17.03 2.43 11.20
N GLN A 54 -16.33 1.36 11.58
CA GLN A 54 -16.00 1.03 12.95
C GLN A 54 -14.50 1.20 13.16
N VAL A 55 -14.11 1.59 14.37
CA VAL A 55 -12.71 1.86 14.71
C VAL A 55 -11.85 0.64 14.43
N ASP A 56 -12.25 -0.55 14.91
CA ASP A 56 -11.45 -1.77 14.76
C ASP A 56 -11.26 -2.17 13.30
N ALA A 57 -12.33 -2.12 12.50
CA ALA A 57 -12.25 -2.40 11.07
C ALA A 57 -11.30 -1.45 10.32
N PHE A 58 -11.29 -0.17 10.71
CA PHE A 58 -10.38 0.81 10.13
C PHE A 58 -8.93 0.57 10.58
N PHE A 59 -8.72 0.22 11.86
CA PHE A 59 -7.40 -0.16 12.35
C PHE A 59 -6.86 -1.37 11.60
N ASP A 60 -7.63 -2.45 11.45
CA ASP A 60 -7.22 -3.65 10.72
C ASP A 60 -6.88 -3.37 9.26
N PHE A 61 -7.62 -2.45 8.63
CA PHE A 61 -7.26 -1.96 7.31
C PHE A 61 -5.88 -1.30 7.32
N ILE A 62 -5.62 -0.37 8.24
CA ILE A 62 -4.32 0.31 8.35
C ILE A 62 -3.19 -0.68 8.63
N ARG A 63 -3.39 -1.68 9.51
CA ARG A 63 -2.42 -2.76 9.79
C ARG A 63 -2.04 -3.50 8.50
N LYS A 64 -3.04 -3.93 7.73
CA LYS A 64 -2.79 -4.56 6.42
C LYS A 64 -2.06 -3.60 5.48
N GLN A 65 -2.37 -2.31 5.51
CA GLN A 65 -1.72 -1.32 4.66
C GLN A 65 -0.23 -1.09 5.01
N ILE A 66 0.21 -1.29 6.25
CA ILE A 66 1.63 -1.14 6.60
C ILE A 66 2.46 -2.40 6.42
N GLU A 67 1.83 -3.57 6.28
CA GLU A 67 2.53 -4.83 5.98
C GLU A 67 3.29 -4.73 4.65
N SER A 68 4.43 -5.45 4.60
CA SER A 68 5.23 -5.58 3.38
C SER A 68 4.35 -6.07 2.23
N SER A 69 4.44 -5.39 1.10
CA SER A 69 3.75 -5.81 -0.13
C SER A 69 4.59 -6.79 -0.96
N ILE A 70 5.78 -7.15 -0.47
CA ILE A 70 6.70 -8.10 -1.11
C ILE A 70 6.79 -9.37 -0.25
N THR A 71 6.59 -10.52 -0.89
CA THR A 71 6.94 -11.84 -0.35
C THR A 71 8.39 -12.15 -0.70
N LYS A 72 9.24 -12.40 0.31
CA LYS A 72 10.63 -12.81 0.09
C LYS A 72 10.68 -14.28 -0.32
N LEU A 73 11.48 -14.59 -1.33
CA LEU A 73 11.83 -15.94 -1.74
C LEU A 73 13.18 -16.30 -1.17
N SER A 74 13.23 -17.44 -0.50
CA SER A 74 14.48 -17.97 0.06
C SER A 74 15.07 -19.03 -0.86
N THR A 75 14.22 -19.77 -1.59
CA THR A 75 14.67 -20.84 -2.47
C THR A 75 14.00 -20.78 -3.84
N PRO A 76 14.64 -21.31 -4.90
CA PRO A 76 14.01 -21.42 -6.22
C PRO A 76 12.71 -22.25 -6.19
N SER A 77 12.58 -23.20 -5.27
CA SER A 77 11.39 -24.03 -5.11
C SER A 77 10.15 -23.22 -4.73
N ASP A 78 10.31 -22.08 -4.07
CA ASP A 78 9.21 -21.22 -3.66
C ASP A 78 8.44 -20.69 -4.89
N LEU A 79 9.12 -20.46 -6.02
CA LEU A 79 8.50 -20.04 -7.28
C LEU A 79 7.53 -21.08 -7.84
N ILE A 80 7.83 -22.37 -7.62
CA ILE A 80 7.02 -23.49 -8.14
C ILE A 80 5.70 -23.58 -7.38
N THR A 81 5.66 -23.10 -6.14
CA THR A 81 4.46 -23.10 -5.29
C THR A 81 3.49 -21.95 -5.56
N LEU A 82 3.85 -21.03 -6.46
CA LEU A 82 3.01 -19.88 -6.78
C LEU A 82 1.74 -20.31 -7.51
N ASP A 83 0.61 -19.71 -7.13
CA ASP A 83 -0.70 -19.98 -7.74
C ASP A 83 -0.80 -19.30 -9.10
N LEU A 84 -0.52 -20.03 -10.18
CA LEU A 84 -0.49 -19.53 -11.56
C LEU A 84 -1.78 -18.84 -12.05
N LYS A 85 -2.89 -18.92 -11.30
CA LYS A 85 -4.11 -18.15 -11.59
C LYS A 85 -3.99 -16.68 -11.21
N LYS A 86 -2.99 -16.32 -10.39
CA LYS A 86 -2.74 -14.96 -9.93
C LYS A 86 -1.63 -14.30 -10.75
N ARG A 87 -1.62 -12.97 -10.75
CA ARG A 87 -0.58 -12.16 -11.42
C ARG A 87 0.58 -11.94 -10.45
N TYR A 88 1.78 -12.34 -10.86
CA TYR A 88 3.00 -12.15 -10.10
C TYR A 88 3.96 -11.22 -10.83
N ILE A 89 4.68 -10.42 -10.05
CA ILE A 89 5.87 -9.71 -10.49
C ILE A 89 7.01 -10.21 -9.60
N VAL A 90 8.01 -10.82 -10.22
CA VAL A 90 9.18 -11.40 -9.55
C VAL A 90 10.37 -10.49 -9.79
N GLY A 91 11.01 -10.03 -8.72
CA GLY A 91 12.27 -9.30 -8.77
C GLY A 91 13.41 -10.14 -8.17
N HIS A 92 14.58 -10.07 -8.78
CA HIS A 92 15.81 -10.63 -8.22
C HIS A 92 16.81 -9.48 -8.05
N PHE A 93 17.40 -9.39 -6.86
CA PHE A 93 18.23 -8.26 -6.47
C PHE A 93 19.48 -8.77 -5.75
N ASP A 94 20.59 -8.04 -5.88
CA ASP A 94 21.81 -8.39 -5.16
C ASP A 94 21.84 -7.81 -3.74
N ASP A 95 21.04 -6.78 -3.46
CA ASP A 95 20.99 -6.11 -2.16
C ASP A 95 19.61 -5.46 -1.95
N GLU A 96 19.04 -5.67 -0.76
CA GLU A 96 17.78 -5.05 -0.33
C GLU A 96 17.90 -3.53 -0.07
N ASN A 97 19.13 -3.03 0.08
CA ASN A 97 19.41 -1.60 0.23
C ASN A 97 19.62 -0.89 -1.10
N SER A 98 19.67 -1.62 -2.21
CA SER A 98 19.82 -1.04 -3.55
C SER A 98 18.64 -0.14 -3.92
N ASP A 99 18.91 0.88 -4.74
CA ASP A 99 17.86 1.77 -5.25
C ASP A 99 16.81 1.03 -6.07
N ASN A 100 17.23 -0.05 -6.74
CA ASN A 100 16.34 -0.93 -7.50
C ASN A 100 15.36 -1.66 -6.57
N TYR A 101 15.82 -2.24 -5.46
CA TYR A 101 14.94 -2.91 -4.49
C TYR A 101 14.00 -1.91 -3.79
N LYS A 102 14.51 -0.71 -3.46
CA LYS A 102 13.68 0.37 -2.90
C LYS A 102 12.60 0.83 -3.88
N MET A 103 12.94 0.98 -5.17
CA MET A 103 11.96 1.31 -6.21
C MET A 103 10.92 0.20 -6.35
N PHE A 104 11.37 -1.06 -6.39
CA PHE A 104 10.47 -2.22 -6.44
C PHE A 104 9.51 -2.25 -5.27
N THR A 105 9.98 -1.97 -4.05
CA THR A 105 9.16 -1.85 -2.84
C THR A 105 8.10 -0.75 -2.93
N LYS A 106 8.47 0.42 -3.49
CA LYS A 106 7.50 1.50 -3.71
C LYS A 106 6.39 1.09 -4.68
N ILE A 107 6.74 0.47 -5.81
CA ILE A 107 5.78 0.00 -6.81
C ILE A 107 4.91 -1.13 -6.25
N ALA A 108 5.51 -2.09 -5.52
CA ALA A 108 4.79 -3.16 -4.85
C ALA A 108 3.72 -2.62 -3.90
N GLY A 109 4.05 -1.59 -3.11
CA GLY A 109 3.09 -0.93 -2.22
C GLY A 109 1.95 -0.23 -2.95
N LEU A 110 2.20 0.38 -4.11
CA LEU A 110 1.20 1.08 -4.92
C LEU A 110 0.24 0.12 -5.63
N LEU A 111 0.76 -1.02 -6.12
CA LEU A 111 0.03 -1.99 -6.93
C LEU A 111 -0.38 -3.26 -6.17
N ARG A 112 -0.32 -3.22 -4.83
CA ARG A 112 -0.59 -4.39 -3.95
C ARG A 112 -1.95 -5.04 -4.14
N ASP A 113 -2.94 -4.29 -4.64
CA ASP A 113 -4.29 -4.79 -4.89
C ASP A 113 -4.50 -5.29 -6.34
N GLU A 114 -3.45 -5.25 -7.17
CA GLU A 114 -3.49 -5.62 -8.58
C GLU A 114 -2.58 -6.81 -8.91
N CYS A 115 -1.39 -6.87 -8.28
CA CYS A 115 -0.40 -7.93 -8.49
C CYS A 115 0.23 -8.38 -7.16
N HIS A 116 0.68 -9.62 -7.13
CA HIS A 116 1.52 -10.13 -6.05
C HIS A 116 2.99 -9.88 -6.38
N PHE A 117 3.69 -9.21 -5.48
CA PHE A 117 5.11 -8.91 -5.64
C PHE A 117 5.94 -9.88 -4.83
N VAL A 118 6.97 -10.40 -5.47
CA VAL A 118 7.82 -11.44 -4.92
C VAL A 118 9.26 -11.06 -5.21
N ALA A 119 10.16 -11.21 -4.23
CA ALA A 119 11.56 -10.84 -4.41
C ALA A 119 12.52 -11.88 -3.84
N SER A 120 13.57 -12.20 -4.58
CA SER A 120 14.74 -12.92 -4.10
C SER A 120 15.90 -11.92 -3.96
N VAL A 121 16.66 -12.04 -2.88
CA VAL A 121 17.87 -11.24 -2.64
C VAL A 121 19.03 -12.20 -2.39
N ASN A 122 20.16 -11.99 -3.06
CA ASN A 122 21.39 -12.78 -2.87
C ASN A 122 22.13 -12.41 -1.59
#